data_AF-A0A3S2B9L9-F1
#
_entry.id   AF-A0A3S2B9L9-F1
#
_cell.length_a   1.000
_cell.length_b   1.000
_cell.length_c   1.000
_cell.angle_alpha   90.00
_cell.angle_beta   90.00
_cell.angle_gamma   90.00
#
_symmetry.space_group_name_H-M   'P 1'
#
loop_
_entity.id
_entity.type
_entity.pdbx_description
1 polymer ?
#
loop_
_entity_poly.entity_id
_entity_poly.type
_entity_poly.pdbx_seq_one_letter_code
_entity_poly.pdbx_strand_id
1 'polypeptide(L)' 'YWNHSYGGGYDRSSGLRMDHLLVSPSLSSRLRDAGVDAETRGWEKPSDHAPAWIELASPS' A
#
# COMPACT_ATOMS: atom_id res chain seq x y z
N TYR A 1 19.80 -11.74 6.01
CA TYR A 1 19.24 -10.61 5.24
C TYR A 1 18.51 -11.23 4.07
N TRP A 2 17.18 -11.10 4.01
CA TRP A 2 16.32 -11.88 3.11
C TRP A 2 16.77 -11.74 1.66
N ASN A 3 17.12 -12.88 1.04
CA ASN A 3 17.53 -13.02 -0.36
C ASN A 3 16.36 -12.53 -1.26
N HIS A 4 16.51 -11.81 -2.37
CA HIS A 4 17.34 -12.04 -3.56
C HIS A 4 17.36 -13.49 -4.07
N SER A 5 16.18 -14.09 -4.21
CA SER A 5 15.95 -15.13 -5.21
C SER A 5 14.99 -14.57 -6.26
N TYR A 6 15.59 -14.02 -7.30
CA TYR A 6 14.96 -13.66 -8.56
C TYR A 6 14.37 -14.91 -9.20
N GLY A 7 13.05 -15.06 -9.10
CA GLY A 7 12.32 -16.17 -9.73
C GLY A 7 10.83 -15.92 -9.88
N GLY A 8 10.41 -14.65 -9.96
CA GLY A 8 9.00 -14.29 -10.22
C GLY A 8 8.21 -13.79 -9.02
N GLY A 9 8.81 -13.02 -8.10
CA GLY A 9 8.09 -12.44 -6.96
C GLY A 9 7.02 -11.37 -7.31
N TYR A 10 6.92 -10.98 -8.59
CA TYR A 10 5.80 -10.20 -9.12
C TYR A 10 4.79 -11.07 -9.87
N ASP A 11 4.94 -12.40 -9.86
CA ASP A 11 3.90 -13.31 -10.34
C ASP A 11 2.88 -13.50 -9.21
N ARG A 12 1.71 -12.86 -9.38
CA ARG A 12 0.43 -13.16 -8.71
C ARG A 12 0.31 -12.89 -7.21
N SER A 13 0.31 -11.63 -6.81
CA SER A 13 -0.41 -11.19 -5.59
C SER A 13 -0.07 -11.94 -4.29
N SER A 14 1.12 -12.53 -4.20
CA SER A 14 1.57 -13.39 -3.09
C SER A 14 2.23 -12.60 -1.95
N GLY A 15 2.10 -11.27 -1.98
CA GLY A 15 2.63 -10.37 -0.97
C GLY A 15 1.81 -10.36 0.32
N LEU A 16 2.39 -9.81 1.38
CA LEU A 16 1.74 -9.61 2.67
C LEU A 16 1.18 -8.19 2.77
N ARG A 17 -0.01 -8.03 3.37
CA ARG A 17 -0.54 -6.72 3.76
C ARG A 17 -0.04 -6.34 5.14
N MET A 18 1.15 -5.74 5.21
CA MET A 18 1.79 -5.37 6.48
C MET A 18 1.59 -3.89 6.85
N ASP A 19 1.45 -3.03 5.85
CA ASP A 19 1.27 -1.59 6.05
C ASP A 19 -0.21 -1.24 6.25
N HIS A 20 -0.52 -0.60 7.38
CA HIS A 20 -1.87 -0.24 7.78
C HIS A 20 -1.95 1.25 8.13
N LEU A 21 -3.03 1.90 7.68
CA LEU A 21 -3.37 3.29 8.03
C LEU A 21 -4.57 3.25 8.97
N LEU A 22 -4.32 3.49 10.25
CA LEU A 22 -5.37 3.51 11.28
C LEU A 22 -5.91 4.93 11.45
N VAL A 23 -7.24 5.08 11.48
CA VAL A 23 -7.92 6.38 11.64
C VAL A 23 -8.70 6.44 12.96
N SER A 24 -8.75 7.62 13.58
CA SER A 24 -9.57 7.86 14.77
C SER A 24 -11.06 7.87 14.42
N PRO A 25 -11.96 7.61 15.39
CA PRO A 25 -13.41 7.71 15.16
C PRO A 25 -13.86 9.10 14.68
N SER A 26 -13.16 10.17 15.07
CA SER A 26 -13.44 11.54 14.60
C SER A 26 -13.13 11.78 13.12
N LEU A 27 -12.27 10.95 12.52
CA LEU A 27 -11.89 11.02 11.11
C LEU A 27 -12.61 9.98 10.24
N SER A 28 -13.24 8.96 10.84
CA SER A 28 -13.85 7.86 10.10
C SER A 28 -14.99 8.33 9.17
N SER A 29 -15.78 9.31 9.59
CA SER A 29 -16.84 9.92 8.78
C SER A 29 -16.32 10.70 7.57
N ARG A 30 -15.02 11.05 7.57
CA ARG A 30 -14.35 11.77 6.48
C ARG A 30 -13.60 10.84 5.53
N LEU A 31 -13.45 9.56 5.85
CA LEU A 31 -12.79 8.59 4.98
C LEU A 31 -13.62 8.38 3.71
N ARG A 32 -13.03 8.68 2.55
CA ARG A 32 -13.66 8.57 1.24
C ARG A 32 -13.21 7.34 0.49
N ASP A 33 -11.91 7.06 0.52
CA ASP A 33 -11.34 5.93 -0.18
C ASP A 33 -10.04 5.47 0.51
N ALA A 34 -9.60 4.26 0.19
CA ALA A 34 -8.37 3.67 0.69
C ALA A 34 -7.83 2.64 -0.31
N GLY A 35 -6.51 2.54 -0.42
CA GLY A 35 -5.92 1.62 -1.38
C GLY A 35 -4.45 1.31 -1.19
N VAL A 36 -3.94 0.64 -2.22
CA VAL A 36 -2.52 0.31 -2.40
C VAL A 36 -2.16 0.68 -3.82
N ASP A 37 -1.12 1.48 -3.99
CA ASP A 37 -0.56 1.73 -5.31
C ASP A 37 0.38 0.60 -5.69
N ALA A 38 -0.20 -0.47 -6.25
CA ALA A 38 0.53 -1.63 -6.71
C ALA A 38 1.34 -1.36 -8.00
N GLU A 39 1.01 -0.32 -8.76
CA GLU A 39 1.72 0.04 -9.99
C GLU A 39 3.12 0.57 -9.68
N THR A 40 3.27 1.36 -8.61
CA THR A 40 4.58 1.84 -8.12
C THR A 40 5.54 0.68 -7.80
N ARG A 41 5.03 -0.50 -7.43
CA ARG A 41 5.85 -1.70 -7.20
C ARG A 41 6.43 -2.31 -8.48
N GLY A 42 5.91 -1.94 -9.64
CA GLY A 42 6.34 -2.38 -10.97
C GLY A 42 7.37 -1.47 -11.65
N TRP A 43 7.78 -0.36 -11.01
CA TRP A 43 8.79 0.56 -11.56
C TRP A 43 10.21 -0.05 -11.60
N GLU A 44 11.15 0.62 -12.27
CA GLU A 44 12.56 0.22 -12.25
C GLU A 44 13.15 0.41 -10.84
N LYS A 45 13.77 -0.64 -10.28
CA LYS A 45 14.35 -0.66 -8.92
C LYS A 45 13.34 -0.18 -7.85
N PRO A 46 12.18 -0.84 -7.73
CA PRO A 46 11.15 -0.43 -6.79
C PRO A 46 11.56 -0.76 -5.35
N SER A 47 10.94 -0.08 -4.38
CA SER A 47 10.94 -0.53 -2.98
C SER A 47 10.31 -1.94 -2.89
N ASP A 48 10.60 -2.66 -1.81
CA ASP A 48 9.95 -3.92 -1.47
C ASP A 48 8.49 -3.75 -1.03
N HIS A 49 8.10 -2.57 -0.55
CA HIS A 49 6.73 -2.20 -0.20
C HIS A 49 6.03 -1.38 -1.30
N ALA A 50 4.70 -1.49 -1.38
CA ALA A 50 3.85 -0.64 -2.20
C ALA A 50 3.22 0.46 -1.31
N PRO A 51 3.09 1.72 -1.79
CA PRO A 51 2.45 2.77 -1.02
C PRO A 51 1.00 2.44 -0.64
N ALA A 52 0.67 2.53 0.65
CA ALA A 52 -0.70 2.53 1.13
C ALA A 52 -1.20 3.98 1.22
N TRP A 53 -2.46 4.21 0.88
CA TRP A 53 -3.04 5.55 0.90
C TRP A 53 -4.50 5.54 1.37
N ILE A 54 -4.95 6.70 1.85
CA ILE A 54 -6.35 7.00 2.14
C ILE A 54 -6.70 8.37 1.57
N GLU A 55 -7.95 8.56 1.15
CA GLU A 55 -8.52 9.85 0.80
C GLU A 55 -9.46 10.32 1.91
N LEU A 56 -9.27 11.55 2.37
CA LEU A 56 -10.15 12.20 3.35
C LEU A 56 -10.84 13.40 2.73
N ALA A 57 -12.13 13.57 3.02
CA ALA A 57 -12.82 14.81 2.70
C ALA A 57 -12.17 16.01 3.41
N SER A 58 -12.14 17.16 2.75
CA SER A 58 -11.71 18.43 3.33
C SER A 58 -12.43 18.71 4.67
N PRO A 59 -11.76 19.38 5.62
CA PRO A 59 -12.44 19.88 6.81
C PRO A 59 -13.59 20.79 6.38
N SER A 60 -14.77 20.59 6.99
CA SER A 60 -15.88 21.53 6.95
C SER A 60 -15.57 22.78 7.75
#